data_AF-A0A939QHW4-F1
#
_entry.id   AF-A0A939QHW4-F1
#
_cell.length_a   1.000
_cell.length_b   1.000
_cell.length_c   1.000
_cell.angle_alpha   90.00
_cell.angle_beta   90.00
_cell.angle_gamma   90.00
#
_symmetry.space_group_name_H-M   'P 1'
#
loop_
_entity.id
_entity.type
_entity.pdbx_description
1 polymer ?
#
loop_
_entity_poly.entity_id
_entity_poly.type
_entity_poly.pdbx_seq_one_letter_code
_entity_poly.pdbx_strand_id
1 'polypeptide(L)'
;MDRAFGTALAPTLDRLLADGHLIRSEVEGPTISGPSWATILTGARTEEHGITDNFMRGHRLADHPDFLTRAAANDPTVTTYAAAGWPNLTDPAGPGPIIRLRQDDITDGRHHVVSLNGELYGYRAIDPEIAARARLALRHAGPDLSFVYFCEIDDAGHYFGVDSDEYAAAITHSDHHLSTLLDVVDARVREFGETWIVAVTTDHGHIDAGGHGGDSPEERQTFLVTAARGTDLPASLPTRLQPAEFVTWLTGVRRELGG
;
A
#
# COMPACT_ATOMS: atom_id res chain seq x y z
N MET A 1 -1.05 11.26 -10.71
CA MET A 1 -0.87 12.29 -9.64
C MET A 1 -1.76 13.50 -9.82
N ASP A 2 -1.88 14.00 -11.05
CA ASP A 2 -2.47 15.32 -11.35
C ASP A 2 -3.96 15.46 -11.02
N ARG A 3 -4.67 14.33 -10.84
CA ARG A 3 -6.10 14.30 -10.49
C ARG A 3 -6.39 14.23 -8.98
N ALA A 4 -5.37 13.95 -8.15
CA ALA A 4 -5.55 13.84 -6.71
C ALA A 4 -4.88 15.01 -5.96
N PHE A 5 -3.59 15.24 -6.21
CA PHE A 5 -2.81 16.25 -5.49
C PHE A 5 -3.24 17.68 -5.82
N GLY A 6 -3.37 18.51 -4.79
CA GLY A 6 -3.73 19.93 -4.92
C GLY A 6 -5.17 20.15 -5.39
N THR A 7 -6.01 19.11 -5.34
CA THR A 7 -7.42 19.16 -5.73
C THR A 7 -8.33 19.09 -4.50
N ALA A 8 -9.61 19.42 -4.66
CA ALA A 8 -10.59 19.24 -3.59
C ALA A 8 -10.94 17.76 -3.33
N LEU A 9 -10.45 16.82 -4.16
CA LEU A 9 -10.81 15.40 -4.10
C LEU A 9 -10.03 14.63 -3.03
N ALA A 10 -8.77 15.03 -2.75
CA ALA A 10 -7.88 14.32 -1.82
C ALA A 10 -7.23 15.23 -0.75
N PRO A 11 -8.03 15.97 0.05
CA PRO A 11 -7.51 16.94 1.02
C PRO A 11 -6.68 16.29 2.15
N THR A 12 -6.89 15.01 2.45
CA THR A 12 -6.11 14.29 3.47
C THR A 12 -4.74 13.93 2.96
N LEU A 13 -4.64 13.45 1.71
CA LEU A 13 -3.37 13.22 1.05
C LEU A 13 -2.55 14.52 0.95
N ASP A 14 -3.19 15.64 0.61
CA ASP A 14 -2.53 16.95 0.55
C ASP A 14 -1.99 17.39 1.92
N ARG A 15 -2.76 17.16 2.99
CA ARG A 15 -2.30 17.45 4.36
C ARG A 15 -1.15 16.54 4.80
N LEU A 16 -1.22 15.25 4.47
CA LEU A 16 -0.15 14.30 4.73
C LEU A 16 1.14 14.74 4.03
N LEU A 17 1.04 15.22 2.80
CA LEU A 17 2.16 15.79 2.05
C LEU A 17 2.69 17.09 2.68
N ALA A 18 1.80 17.99 3.12
CA ALA A 18 2.21 19.24 3.76
C ALA A 18 3.03 19.01 5.05
N ASP A 19 2.71 17.96 5.79
CA ASP A 19 3.42 17.52 7.00
C ASP A 19 4.53 16.49 6.72
N GLY A 20 4.80 16.21 5.44
CA GLY A 20 5.61 15.09 5.01
C GLY A 20 6.51 15.43 3.83
N HIS A 21 6.72 14.43 2.98
CA HIS A 21 7.61 14.52 1.83
C HIS A 21 7.08 13.69 0.66
N LEU A 22 7.21 14.24 -0.55
CA LEU A 22 6.91 13.54 -1.79
C LEU A 22 8.21 13.02 -2.42
N ILE A 23 8.29 11.71 -2.57
CA ILE A 23 9.33 11.04 -3.32
C ILE A 23 8.75 10.68 -4.69
N ARG A 24 9.34 11.23 -5.74
CA ARG A 24 8.91 10.93 -7.11
C ARG A 24 9.35 9.53 -7.50
N SER A 25 8.53 8.83 -8.27
CA SER A 25 8.83 7.49 -8.75
C SER A 25 8.19 7.24 -10.11
N GLU A 26 8.57 6.14 -10.73
CA GLU A 26 8.07 5.70 -12.03
C GLU A 26 8.11 4.17 -12.07
N VAL A 27 7.07 3.55 -12.62
CA VAL A 27 7.00 2.11 -12.80
C VAL A 27 7.85 1.71 -14.00
N GLU A 28 8.79 0.77 -13.83
CA GLU A 28 9.66 0.33 -14.93
C GLU A 28 8.91 -0.48 -16.01
N GLY A 29 7.77 -1.08 -15.65
CA GLY A 29 6.90 -1.88 -16.52
C GLY A 29 7.00 -3.39 -16.23
N PRO A 30 5.95 -4.21 -16.47
CA PRO A 30 4.63 -3.80 -16.96
C PRO A 30 3.85 -3.02 -15.89
N THR A 31 3.05 -2.04 -16.32
CA THR A 31 2.18 -1.23 -15.44
C THR A 31 0.92 -2.02 -15.05
N ILE A 32 1.11 -3.22 -14.50
CA ILE A 32 0.06 -4.16 -14.08
C ILE A 32 0.22 -4.40 -12.58
N SER A 33 -0.90 -4.54 -11.88
CA SER A 33 -0.93 -4.56 -10.41
C SER A 33 -0.10 -5.68 -9.79
N GLY A 34 -0.17 -6.91 -10.30
CA GLY A 34 0.58 -8.06 -9.78
C GLY A 34 2.09 -7.84 -9.81
N PRO A 35 2.69 -7.56 -10.98
CA PRO A 35 4.09 -7.21 -11.11
C PRO A 35 4.50 -6.02 -10.24
N SER A 36 3.69 -4.95 -10.23
CA SER A 36 4.02 -3.69 -9.56
C SER A 36 3.95 -3.81 -8.03
N TRP A 37 2.89 -4.42 -7.47
CA TRP A 37 2.82 -4.71 -6.03
C TRP A 37 3.85 -5.71 -5.57
N ALA A 38 4.16 -6.74 -6.37
CA ALA A 38 5.25 -7.66 -6.05
C ALA A 38 6.58 -6.91 -5.98
N THR A 39 6.83 -6.00 -6.93
CA THR A 39 8.03 -5.16 -6.91
C THR A 39 8.10 -4.29 -5.66
N ILE A 40 7.02 -3.56 -5.34
CA ILE A 40 6.97 -2.69 -4.17
C ILE A 40 7.16 -3.47 -2.87
N LEU A 41 6.44 -4.58 -2.69
CA LEU A 41 6.37 -5.28 -1.39
C LEU A 41 7.58 -6.16 -1.12
N THR A 42 8.20 -6.73 -2.16
CA THR A 42 9.38 -7.60 -2.02
C THR A 42 10.68 -6.82 -2.15
N GLY A 43 10.66 -5.70 -2.87
CA GLY A 43 11.84 -4.95 -3.28
C GLY A 43 12.66 -5.64 -4.38
N ALA A 44 12.16 -6.73 -4.95
CA ALA A 44 12.72 -7.39 -6.12
C ALA A 44 12.07 -6.86 -7.40
N ARG A 45 12.77 -6.80 -8.52
CA ARG A 45 12.20 -6.40 -9.81
C ARG A 45 11.38 -7.51 -10.46
N THR A 46 10.65 -7.17 -11.53
CA THR A 46 9.83 -8.10 -12.31
C THR A 46 10.62 -9.32 -12.79
N GLU A 47 11.84 -9.12 -13.29
CA GLU A 47 12.74 -10.19 -13.73
C GLU A 47 13.25 -11.07 -12.59
N GLU A 48 13.20 -10.60 -11.34
CA GLU A 48 13.67 -11.31 -10.14
C GLU A 48 12.55 -12.11 -9.47
N HIS A 49 11.36 -11.52 -9.25
CA HIS A 49 10.22 -12.25 -8.70
C HIS A 49 9.41 -13.02 -9.75
N GLY A 50 9.59 -12.73 -11.04
CA GLY A 50 9.01 -13.48 -12.16
C GLY A 50 7.48 -13.33 -12.33
N ILE A 51 6.89 -12.27 -11.79
CA ILE A 51 5.45 -12.00 -11.95
C ILE A 51 5.30 -10.98 -13.07
N THR A 52 4.67 -11.38 -14.17
CA THR A 52 4.49 -10.54 -15.36
C THR A 52 3.02 -10.20 -15.65
N ASP A 53 2.09 -10.78 -14.89
CA ASP A 53 0.65 -10.56 -15.01
C ASP A 53 -0.07 -10.83 -13.66
N ASN A 54 -1.38 -10.62 -13.62
CA ASN A 54 -2.22 -10.87 -12.45
C ASN A 54 -2.56 -12.37 -12.23
N PHE A 55 -2.11 -13.28 -13.08
CA PHE A 55 -2.23 -14.73 -12.84
C PHE A 55 -1.04 -15.28 -12.06
N MET A 56 0.07 -14.55 -11.98
CA MET A 56 1.25 -14.82 -11.15
C MET A 56 1.84 -16.24 -11.30
N ARG A 57 1.60 -16.89 -12.43
CA ARG A 57 2.02 -18.30 -12.62
C ARG A 57 3.54 -18.41 -12.67
N GLY A 58 4.11 -19.31 -11.88
CA GLY A 58 5.55 -19.58 -11.89
C GLY A 58 6.40 -18.51 -11.19
N HIS A 59 5.77 -17.67 -10.35
CA HIS A 59 6.47 -16.66 -9.55
C HIS A 59 7.53 -17.26 -8.62
N ARG A 60 8.47 -16.42 -8.16
CA ARG A 60 9.53 -16.75 -7.20
C ARG A 60 9.41 -16.03 -5.86
N LEU A 61 8.19 -15.71 -5.42
CA LEU A 61 7.93 -15.04 -4.14
C LEU A 61 8.52 -15.77 -2.92
N ALA A 62 8.75 -17.08 -2.99
CA ALA A 62 9.43 -17.82 -1.92
C ALA A 62 10.89 -17.36 -1.71
N ASP A 63 11.57 -16.96 -2.79
CA ASP A 63 12.95 -16.45 -2.79
C ASP A 63 13.01 -14.94 -2.54
N HIS A 64 11.88 -14.25 -2.72
CA HIS A 64 11.73 -12.80 -2.57
C HIS A 64 10.60 -12.48 -1.57
N PRO A 65 10.80 -12.71 -0.26
CA PRO A 65 9.77 -12.49 0.74
C PRO A 65 9.35 -11.02 0.83
N ASP A 66 8.05 -10.79 1.02
CA ASP A 66 7.49 -9.47 1.27
C ASP A 66 8.10 -8.80 2.52
N PHE A 67 7.95 -7.48 2.63
CA PHE A 67 8.57 -6.69 3.69
C PHE A 67 8.09 -7.05 5.11
N LEU A 68 6.84 -7.52 5.29
CA LEU A 68 6.33 -7.96 6.60
C LEU A 68 7.00 -9.27 7.01
N THR A 69 7.14 -10.19 6.04
CA THR A 69 7.87 -11.45 6.24
C THR A 69 9.35 -11.21 6.53
N ARG A 70 9.99 -10.28 5.83
CA ARG A 70 11.38 -9.87 6.12
C ARG A 70 11.52 -9.24 7.51
N ALA A 71 10.56 -8.44 7.94
CA ALA A 71 10.55 -7.88 9.30
C ALA A 71 10.50 -8.99 10.36
N ALA A 72 9.56 -9.94 10.23
CA ALA A 72 9.42 -11.05 11.17
C ALA A 72 10.62 -12.01 11.19
N ALA A 73 11.29 -12.19 10.04
CA ALA A 73 12.51 -12.98 9.97
C ALA A 73 13.69 -12.30 10.71
N ASN A 74 13.75 -10.97 10.70
CA ASN A 74 14.79 -10.20 11.39
C ASN A 74 14.52 -10.04 12.89
N ASP A 75 13.24 -9.89 13.26
CA ASP A 75 12.78 -9.78 14.64
C ASP A 75 11.51 -10.62 14.84
N PRO A 76 11.63 -11.82 15.45
CA PRO A 76 10.48 -12.70 15.70
C PRO A 76 9.43 -12.15 16.66
N THR A 77 9.71 -11.03 17.35
CA THR A 77 8.75 -10.39 18.26
C THR A 77 7.84 -9.38 17.56
N VAL A 78 8.18 -8.99 16.33
CA VAL A 78 7.43 -7.98 15.57
C VAL A 78 6.02 -8.48 15.26
N THR A 79 5.06 -7.59 15.47
CA THR A 79 3.66 -7.82 15.11
C THR A 79 3.35 -7.16 13.77
N THR A 80 2.63 -7.86 12.90
CA THR A 80 2.38 -7.39 11.54
C THR A 80 0.93 -7.57 11.12
N TYR A 81 0.44 -6.62 10.33
CA TYR A 81 -0.93 -6.61 9.83
C TYR A 81 -0.96 -6.39 8.32
N ALA A 82 -1.82 -7.13 7.63
CA ALA A 82 -2.12 -6.91 6.23
C ALA A 82 -3.64 -6.94 6.00
N ALA A 83 -4.17 -6.00 5.23
CA ALA A 83 -5.56 -6.01 4.80
C ALA A 83 -5.68 -5.61 3.34
N ALA A 84 -6.28 -6.47 2.53
CA ALA A 84 -6.50 -6.18 1.11
C ALA A 84 -7.87 -6.69 0.64
N GLY A 85 -8.49 -5.90 -0.22
CA GLY A 85 -9.67 -6.29 -0.98
C GLY A 85 -9.35 -7.09 -2.25
N TRP A 86 -8.08 -7.13 -2.66
CA TRP A 86 -7.65 -7.88 -3.84
C TRP A 86 -6.99 -9.22 -3.44
N PRO A 87 -7.59 -10.37 -3.79
CA PRO A 87 -7.12 -11.68 -3.32
C PRO A 87 -5.66 -11.99 -3.61
N ASN A 88 -5.08 -11.49 -4.71
CA ASN A 88 -3.68 -11.76 -5.04
C ASN A 88 -2.68 -11.27 -3.99
N LEU A 89 -3.06 -10.27 -3.17
CA LEU A 89 -2.20 -9.77 -2.10
C LEU A 89 -2.22 -10.68 -0.87
N THR A 90 -3.35 -11.32 -0.55
CA THR A 90 -3.59 -11.91 0.78
C THR A 90 -4.25 -13.29 0.80
N ASP A 91 -4.85 -13.76 -0.28
CA ASP A 91 -5.55 -15.06 -0.35
C ASP A 91 -4.63 -16.17 -0.90
N PRO A 92 -4.31 -17.20 -0.10
CA PRO A 92 -3.50 -18.33 -0.53
C PRO A 92 -4.25 -19.35 -1.40
N ALA A 93 -5.57 -19.24 -1.51
CA ALA A 93 -6.36 -20.08 -2.42
C ALA A 93 -6.31 -19.58 -3.86
N GLY A 94 -5.87 -18.33 -4.07
CA GLY A 94 -5.72 -17.70 -5.38
C GLY A 94 -4.35 -17.90 -6.03
N PRO A 95 -4.03 -17.11 -7.07
CA PRO A 95 -2.71 -17.14 -7.71
C PRO A 95 -1.59 -16.52 -6.85
N GLY A 96 -1.96 -15.84 -5.76
CA GLY A 96 -1.05 -15.30 -4.76
C GLY A 96 -0.82 -16.27 -3.58
N PRO A 97 -0.51 -15.76 -2.37
CA PRO A 97 -0.52 -14.35 -1.99
C PRO A 97 0.88 -13.71 -2.12
N ILE A 98 0.95 -12.44 -2.54
CA ILE A 98 2.20 -11.66 -2.49
C ILE A 98 2.67 -11.50 -1.05
N ILE A 99 1.74 -11.21 -0.13
CA ILE A 99 2.03 -11.16 1.31
C ILE A 99 1.94 -12.58 1.85
N ARG A 100 3.07 -13.13 2.27
CA ARG A 100 3.14 -14.52 2.69
C ARG A 100 2.35 -14.74 3.97
N LEU A 101 1.44 -15.71 3.95
CA LEU A 101 0.82 -16.20 5.18
C LEU A 101 1.85 -16.97 6.02
N ARG A 102 2.05 -16.51 7.25
CA ARG A 102 2.93 -17.13 8.24
C ARG A 102 2.06 -17.80 9.31
N GLN A 103 1.69 -19.06 9.07
CA GLN A 103 0.67 -19.76 9.87
C GLN A 103 1.03 -19.86 11.37
N ASP A 104 2.31 -20.04 11.69
CA ASP A 104 2.77 -20.07 13.08
C ASP A 104 2.60 -18.69 13.75
N ASP A 105 2.99 -17.61 13.07
CA ASP A 105 2.77 -16.25 13.57
C ASP A 105 1.28 -15.88 13.67
N ILE A 106 0.45 -16.37 12.76
CA ILE A 106 -1.01 -16.18 12.83
C ILE A 106 -1.58 -16.89 14.07
N THR A 107 -1.14 -18.12 14.32
CA THR A 107 -1.57 -18.91 15.48
C THR A 107 -1.15 -18.24 16.79
N ASP A 108 0.04 -17.64 16.80
CA ASP A 108 0.60 -16.92 17.95
C ASP A 108 0.11 -15.46 18.07
N GLY A 109 -0.73 -14.99 17.13
CA GLY A 109 -1.25 -13.62 17.13
C GLY A 109 -0.23 -12.54 16.75
N ARG A 110 0.93 -12.91 16.20
CA ARG A 110 1.97 -11.99 15.71
C ARG A 110 1.76 -11.55 14.25
N HIS A 111 0.93 -12.27 13.50
CA HIS A 111 0.56 -11.86 12.15
C HIS A 111 -0.95 -11.93 11.96
N HIS A 112 -1.55 -10.85 11.47
CA HIS A 112 -2.97 -10.82 11.17
C HIS A 112 -3.20 -10.41 9.73
N VAL A 113 -3.97 -11.21 9.00
CA VAL A 113 -4.28 -10.97 7.59
C VAL A 113 -5.78 -10.94 7.39
N VAL A 114 -6.26 -9.82 6.85
CA VAL A 114 -7.62 -9.65 6.36
C VAL A 114 -7.59 -9.81 4.84
N SER A 115 -8.25 -10.87 4.37
CA SER A 115 -8.44 -11.12 2.94
C SER A 115 -9.93 -11.01 2.61
N LEU A 116 -10.29 -9.99 1.83
CA LEU A 116 -11.63 -9.83 1.26
C LEU A 116 -11.53 -9.94 -0.27
N ASN A 117 -12.68 -10.09 -0.93
CA ASN A 117 -12.74 -10.34 -2.37
C ASN A 117 -13.56 -9.27 -3.09
N GLY A 118 -12.90 -8.17 -3.45
CA GLY A 118 -13.47 -7.08 -4.23
C GLY A 118 -13.74 -7.45 -5.68
N GLU A 119 -12.98 -8.38 -6.26
CA GLU A 119 -13.25 -8.95 -7.60
C GLU A 119 -14.66 -9.58 -7.67
N LEU A 120 -15.08 -10.25 -6.59
CA LEU A 120 -16.39 -10.92 -6.52
C LEU A 120 -17.52 -10.00 -6.02
N TYR A 121 -17.23 -9.14 -5.05
CA TYR A 121 -18.25 -8.37 -4.32
C TYR A 121 -18.26 -6.87 -4.62
N GLY A 122 -17.32 -6.37 -5.43
CA GLY A 122 -17.17 -4.96 -5.81
C GLY A 122 -16.36 -4.15 -4.79
N TYR A 123 -15.37 -3.39 -5.28
CA TYR A 123 -14.44 -2.65 -4.42
C TYR A 123 -15.09 -1.50 -3.66
N ARG A 124 -16.11 -0.85 -4.23
CA ARG A 124 -16.92 0.17 -3.54
C ARG A 124 -17.57 -0.33 -2.24
N ALA A 125 -17.84 -1.63 -2.13
CA ALA A 125 -18.36 -2.25 -0.91
C ALA A 125 -17.23 -2.79 -0.01
N ILE A 126 -16.16 -3.30 -0.60
CA ILE A 126 -15.06 -3.97 0.13
C ILE A 126 -14.07 -2.98 0.75
N ASP A 127 -13.72 -1.89 0.07
CA ASP A 127 -12.73 -0.93 0.57
C ASP A 127 -13.14 -0.28 1.91
N PRO A 128 -14.41 0.12 2.12
CA PRO A 128 -14.88 0.58 3.44
C PRO A 128 -14.74 -0.48 4.54
N GLU A 129 -14.92 -1.77 4.21
CA GLU A 129 -14.75 -2.85 5.17
C GLU A 129 -13.27 -3.09 5.51
N ILE A 130 -12.38 -3.03 4.51
CA ILE A 130 -10.93 -3.04 4.72
C ILE A 130 -10.52 -1.88 5.64
N ALA A 131 -10.99 -0.66 5.35
CA ALA A 131 -10.70 0.52 6.16
C ALA A 131 -11.19 0.35 7.60
N ALA A 132 -12.42 -0.15 7.80
CA ALA A 132 -12.98 -0.37 9.13
C ALA A 132 -12.19 -1.41 9.94
N ARG A 133 -11.79 -2.53 9.31
CA ARG A 133 -10.99 -3.58 9.96
C ARG A 133 -9.58 -3.10 10.27
N ALA A 134 -8.93 -2.38 9.36
CA ALA A 134 -7.62 -1.77 9.58
C ALA A 134 -7.68 -0.77 10.73
N ARG A 135 -8.70 0.09 10.76
CA ARG A 135 -8.91 1.05 11.85
C ARG A 135 -9.02 0.37 13.22
N LEU A 136 -9.76 -0.73 13.32
CA LEU A 136 -9.88 -1.50 14.56
C LEU A 136 -8.56 -2.15 14.98
N ALA A 137 -7.85 -2.77 14.02
CA ALA A 137 -6.57 -3.41 14.27
C ALA A 137 -5.52 -2.39 14.75
N LEU A 138 -5.38 -1.27 14.05
CA LEU A 138 -4.49 -0.18 14.45
C LEU A 138 -4.87 0.33 15.84
N ARG A 139 -6.16 0.61 16.10
CA ARG A 139 -6.60 1.20 17.38
C ARG A 139 -6.34 0.29 18.58
N HIS A 140 -6.60 -1.00 18.44
CA HIS A 140 -6.64 -1.91 19.59
C HIS A 140 -5.44 -2.85 19.68
N ALA A 141 -4.92 -3.33 18.56
CA ALA A 141 -3.74 -4.19 18.55
C ALA A 141 -2.45 -3.36 18.42
N GLY A 142 -2.47 -2.31 17.59
CA GLY A 142 -1.27 -1.50 17.31
C GLY A 142 -0.10 -2.29 16.72
N PRO A 143 -0.27 -2.95 15.55
CA PRO A 143 0.80 -3.72 14.93
C PRO A 143 2.01 -2.86 14.59
N ASP A 144 3.22 -3.39 14.76
CA ASP A 144 4.47 -2.66 14.49
C ASP A 144 4.65 -2.31 13.00
N LEU A 145 4.16 -3.17 12.09
CA LEU A 145 4.09 -2.87 10.66
C LEU A 145 2.73 -3.27 10.09
N SER A 146 2.18 -2.39 9.24
CA SER A 146 0.89 -2.62 8.60
C SER A 146 0.96 -2.35 7.10
N PHE A 147 0.23 -3.15 6.32
CA PHE A 147 -0.09 -2.89 4.92
C PHE A 147 -1.61 -2.87 4.73
N VAL A 148 -2.13 -1.84 4.08
CA VAL A 148 -3.57 -1.69 3.81
C VAL A 148 -3.75 -1.30 2.35
N TYR A 149 -4.62 -1.99 1.64
CA TYR A 149 -4.84 -1.81 0.21
C TYR A 149 -6.31 -1.53 -0.11
N PHE A 150 -6.53 -0.54 -0.98
CA PHE A 150 -7.81 -0.12 -1.56
C PHE A 150 -7.70 -0.17 -3.08
N CYS A 151 -8.77 -0.56 -3.77
CA CYS A 151 -8.79 -0.77 -5.23
C CYS A 151 -9.86 0.04 -5.97
N GLU A 152 -10.81 0.67 -5.27
CA GLU A 152 -11.98 1.31 -5.90
C GLU A 152 -11.58 2.32 -7.00
N ILE A 153 -10.45 3.02 -6.83
CA ILE A 153 -9.95 3.99 -7.83
C ILE A 153 -9.58 3.29 -9.14
N ASP A 154 -8.85 2.17 -9.06
CA ASP A 154 -8.44 1.38 -10.22
C ASP A 154 -9.66 0.78 -10.94
N ASP A 155 -10.58 0.20 -10.15
CA ASP A 155 -11.84 -0.37 -10.63
C ASP A 155 -12.70 0.69 -11.35
N ALA A 156 -12.87 1.87 -10.76
CA ALA A 156 -13.57 2.98 -11.39
C ALA A 156 -12.86 3.46 -12.66
N GLY A 157 -11.52 3.50 -12.65
CA GLY A 157 -10.70 3.87 -13.80
C GLY A 157 -10.91 2.93 -14.98
N HIS A 158 -11.06 1.63 -14.73
CA HIS A 158 -11.38 0.64 -15.75
C HIS A 158 -12.78 0.79 -16.34
N TYR A 159 -13.81 0.98 -15.50
CA TYR A 159 -15.20 0.97 -15.98
C TYR A 159 -15.67 2.30 -16.56
N PHE A 160 -15.16 3.42 -16.06
CA PHE A 160 -15.70 4.75 -16.36
C PHE A 160 -14.66 5.71 -16.95
N GLY A 161 -13.36 5.38 -16.88
CA GLY A 161 -12.28 6.28 -17.27
C GLY A 161 -11.98 7.33 -16.20
N VAL A 162 -10.81 7.94 -16.30
CA VAL A 162 -10.23 8.79 -15.23
C VAL A 162 -10.82 10.21 -15.14
N ASP A 163 -11.57 10.65 -16.15
CA ASP A 163 -12.27 11.96 -16.16
C ASP A 163 -13.76 11.84 -15.77
N SER A 164 -14.18 10.69 -15.22
CA SER A 164 -15.55 10.43 -14.80
C SER A 164 -15.85 10.92 -13.37
N ASP A 165 -17.13 11.17 -13.09
CA ASP A 165 -17.60 11.47 -11.73
C ASP A 165 -17.39 10.26 -10.80
N GLU A 166 -17.46 9.04 -11.32
CA GLU A 166 -17.20 7.80 -10.60
C GLU A 166 -15.73 7.70 -10.14
N TYR A 167 -14.77 8.03 -11.01
CA TYR A 167 -13.36 8.06 -10.66
C TYR A 167 -13.07 9.16 -9.61
N ALA A 168 -13.65 10.35 -9.79
CA ALA A 168 -13.53 11.43 -8.81
C ALA A 168 -14.12 11.05 -7.44
N ALA A 169 -15.27 10.37 -7.41
CA ALA A 169 -15.89 9.87 -6.19
C ALA A 169 -15.02 8.79 -5.51
N ALA A 170 -14.43 7.87 -6.27
CA ALA A 170 -13.53 6.85 -5.76
C ALA A 170 -12.28 7.47 -5.09
N ILE A 171 -11.72 8.55 -5.66
CA ILE A 171 -10.63 9.30 -5.01
C ILE A 171 -11.09 9.87 -3.66
N THR A 172 -12.27 10.51 -3.63
CA THR A 172 -12.81 11.08 -2.38
C THR A 172 -13.09 10.00 -1.32
N HIS A 173 -13.62 8.83 -1.70
CA HIS A 173 -13.82 7.72 -0.77
C HIS A 173 -12.50 7.19 -0.21
N SER A 174 -11.49 6.98 -1.06
CA SER A 174 -10.18 6.51 -0.64
C SER A 174 -9.46 7.51 0.28
N ASP A 175 -9.55 8.82 -0.02
CA ASP A 175 -9.02 9.88 0.86
C ASP A 175 -9.73 9.91 2.21
N HIS A 176 -11.05 9.69 2.24
CA HIS A 176 -11.79 9.53 3.48
C HIS A 176 -11.31 8.32 4.28
N HIS A 177 -11.07 7.17 3.63
CA HIS A 177 -10.52 6.00 4.29
C HIS A 177 -9.15 6.30 4.91
N LEU A 178 -8.24 6.94 4.16
CA LEU A 178 -6.95 7.40 4.67
C LEU A 178 -7.13 8.29 5.91
N SER A 179 -8.07 9.24 5.88
CA SER A 179 -8.35 10.13 7.02
C SER A 179 -8.71 9.33 8.27
N THR A 180 -9.59 8.33 8.15
CA THR A 180 -10.02 7.53 9.31
C THR A 180 -8.90 6.67 9.91
N LEU A 181 -7.91 6.27 9.09
CA LEU A 181 -6.74 5.55 9.57
C LEU A 181 -5.77 6.51 10.28
N LEU A 182 -5.54 7.70 9.72
CA LEU A 182 -4.72 8.74 10.33
C LEU A 182 -5.28 9.21 11.68
N ASP A 183 -6.61 9.34 11.82
CA ASP A 183 -7.25 9.69 13.09
C ASP A 183 -6.89 8.70 14.21
N VAL A 184 -6.78 7.41 13.89
CA VAL A 184 -6.38 6.36 14.84
C VAL A 184 -4.89 6.44 15.13
N VAL A 185 -4.05 6.64 14.11
CA VAL A 185 -2.60 6.84 14.31
C VAL A 185 -2.35 8.01 15.24
N ASP A 186 -2.96 9.16 14.98
CA ASP A 186 -2.81 10.36 15.80
C ASP A 186 -3.34 10.15 17.22
N ALA A 187 -4.41 9.37 17.39
CA ALA A 187 -4.88 9.00 18.71
C ALA A 187 -3.87 8.12 19.46
N ARG A 188 -3.23 7.16 18.80
CA ARG A 188 -2.20 6.33 19.43
C ARG A 188 -0.96 7.13 19.82
N VAL A 189 -0.53 8.06 18.96
CA VAL A 189 0.56 9.00 19.30
C VAL A 189 0.23 9.76 20.58
N ARG A 190 -0.99 10.31 20.69
CA ARG A 190 -1.42 11.05 21.89
C ARG A 190 -1.57 10.18 23.14
N GLU A 191 -2.11 8.97 22.99
CA GLU A 191 -2.48 8.11 24.11
C GLU A 191 -1.32 7.24 24.61
N PHE A 192 -0.44 6.81 23.71
CA PHE A 192 0.64 5.86 24.00
C PHE A 192 2.05 6.42 23.75
N GLY A 193 2.18 7.64 23.21
CA GLY A 193 3.48 8.24 22.91
C GLY A 193 4.20 7.55 21.75
N GLU A 194 3.45 6.90 20.86
CA GLU A 194 4.02 6.15 19.75
C GLU A 194 4.59 7.02 18.64
N THR A 195 5.49 6.42 17.87
CA THR A 195 6.05 6.98 16.64
C THR A 195 5.57 6.14 15.46
N TRP A 196 5.05 6.81 14.43
CA TRP A 196 4.54 6.17 13.22
C TRP A 196 5.20 6.77 11.98
N ILE A 197 5.58 5.92 11.04
CA ILE A 197 5.86 6.32 9.67
C ILE A 197 4.62 5.93 8.85
N VAL A 198 3.98 6.92 8.25
CA VAL A 198 2.89 6.69 7.31
C VAL A 198 3.43 6.86 5.91
N ALA A 199 3.07 5.93 5.02
CA ALA A 199 3.44 5.99 3.62
C ALA A 199 2.24 5.63 2.74
N VAL A 200 2.03 6.42 1.67
CA VAL A 200 0.96 6.24 0.68
C VAL A 200 1.59 6.19 -0.70
N THR A 201 1.24 5.18 -1.47
CA THR A 201 1.74 4.92 -2.82
C THR A 201 0.64 4.30 -3.66
N THR A 202 0.88 4.25 -4.97
CA THR A 202 0.11 3.45 -5.93
C THR A 202 1.09 2.59 -6.75
N ASP A 203 0.58 1.53 -7.35
CA ASP A 203 1.33 0.58 -8.16
C ASP A 203 1.46 1.01 -9.62
N HIS A 204 0.50 1.77 -10.16
CA HIS A 204 0.56 2.37 -11.50
C HIS A 204 -0.46 3.50 -11.66
N GLY A 205 -0.45 4.16 -12.82
CA GLY A 205 -1.51 5.07 -13.26
C GLY A 205 -2.46 4.43 -14.27
N HIS A 206 -3.24 5.28 -14.94
CA HIS A 206 -4.21 4.93 -15.97
C HIS A 206 -4.10 5.87 -17.17
N ILE A 207 -4.42 5.39 -18.36
CA ILE A 207 -4.69 6.27 -19.52
C ILE A 207 -6.05 6.97 -19.39
N ASP A 208 -6.23 8.08 -20.12
CA ASP A 208 -7.44 8.91 -20.02
C ASP A 208 -8.75 8.15 -20.31
N ALA A 209 -8.73 7.24 -21.28
CA ALA A 209 -9.88 6.43 -21.64
C ALA A 209 -10.23 5.34 -20.61
N GLY A 210 -9.39 5.15 -19.59
CA GLY A 210 -9.46 4.01 -18.67
C GLY A 210 -8.57 2.84 -19.11
N GLY A 211 -8.12 2.05 -18.14
CA GLY A 211 -7.16 0.96 -18.35
C GLY A 211 -5.68 1.32 -18.14
N HIS A 212 -4.86 0.30 -18.09
CA HIS A 212 -3.41 0.35 -17.86
C HIS A 212 -2.74 -0.94 -18.39
N GLY A 213 -1.42 -1.08 -18.24
CA GLY A 213 -0.64 -2.25 -18.67
C GLY A 213 0.34 -1.97 -19.81
N GLY A 214 0.30 -0.78 -20.38
CA GLY A 214 1.25 -0.25 -21.35
C GLY A 214 2.46 0.44 -20.72
N ASP A 215 3.08 1.31 -21.51
CA ASP A 215 4.33 2.01 -21.18
C ASP A 215 4.19 3.53 -21.29
N SER A 216 2.95 4.05 -21.33
CA SER A 216 2.73 5.49 -21.41
C SER A 216 3.20 6.19 -20.13
N PRO A 217 3.60 7.47 -20.20
CA PRO A 217 3.97 8.24 -19.02
C PRO A 217 2.88 8.22 -17.95
N GLU A 218 1.60 8.26 -18.36
CA GLU A 218 0.42 8.23 -17.48
C GLU A 218 0.31 6.92 -16.71
N GLU A 219 0.48 5.79 -17.38
CA GLU A 219 0.45 4.46 -16.77
C GLU A 219 1.65 4.23 -15.85
N ARG A 220 2.82 4.76 -16.19
CA ARG A 220 4.05 4.63 -15.40
C ARG A 220 4.08 5.55 -14.17
N GLN A 221 3.13 6.47 -14.03
CA GLN A 221 3.11 7.38 -12.88
C GLN A 221 2.88 6.62 -11.56
N THR A 222 3.80 6.79 -10.62
CA THR A 222 3.65 6.37 -9.22
C THR A 222 4.40 7.35 -8.31
N PHE A 223 4.13 7.31 -7.02
CA PHE A 223 4.73 8.18 -6.01
C PHE A 223 4.85 7.46 -4.68
N LEU A 224 5.68 8.01 -3.80
CA LEU A 224 5.64 7.70 -2.38
C LEU A 224 5.49 9.01 -1.61
N VAL A 225 4.33 9.22 -1.01
CA VAL A 225 4.14 10.27 0.02
C VAL A 225 4.42 9.63 1.36
N THR A 226 5.25 10.27 2.17
CA THR A 226 5.57 9.77 3.50
C THR A 226 5.59 10.90 4.52
N ALA A 227 5.12 10.61 5.72
CA ALA A 227 5.18 11.51 6.85
C ALA A 227 5.44 10.72 8.13
N ALA A 228 6.01 11.39 9.13
CA ALA A 228 6.10 10.84 10.48
C ALA A 228 4.97 11.42 11.36
N ARG A 229 4.59 10.67 12.40
CA ARG A 229 3.70 11.11 13.48
C ARG A 229 4.35 10.76 14.81
N GLY A 230 4.29 11.68 15.78
CA GLY A 230 4.99 11.55 17.06
C GLY A 230 6.50 11.86 17.00
N THR A 231 7.04 12.08 15.80
CA THR A 231 8.42 12.49 15.53
C THR A 231 8.51 13.17 14.16
N ASP A 232 9.70 13.66 13.82
CA ASP A 232 10.04 14.16 12.50
C ASP A 232 10.71 13.07 11.63
N LEU A 233 10.53 13.16 10.31
CA LEU A 233 11.32 12.35 9.37
C LEU A 233 12.81 12.74 9.44
N PRO A 234 13.74 11.87 9.01
CA PRO A 234 15.16 12.20 8.90
C PRO A 234 15.40 13.47 8.06
N ALA A 235 16.42 14.25 8.44
CA ALA A 235 16.70 15.54 7.80
C ALA A 235 17.04 15.46 6.30
N SER A 236 17.50 14.31 5.82
CA SER A 236 17.87 14.07 4.42
C SER A 236 17.00 12.97 3.83
N LEU A 237 16.01 13.37 3.03
CA LEU A 237 15.10 12.47 2.33
C LEU A 237 15.42 12.44 0.83
N PRO A 238 15.33 11.28 0.16
CA PRO A 238 15.56 11.20 -1.28
C PRO A 238 14.45 11.96 -2.02
N THR A 239 14.77 12.55 -3.17
CA THR A 239 13.76 13.20 -4.03
C THR A 239 13.13 12.23 -5.04
N ARG A 240 13.78 11.08 -5.24
CA ARG A 240 13.36 10.02 -6.16
C ARG A 240 13.81 8.67 -5.64
N LEU A 241 12.94 7.67 -5.78
CA LEU A 241 13.21 6.25 -5.55
C LEU A 241 12.49 5.44 -6.64
N GLN A 242 13.00 4.26 -6.95
CA GLN A 242 12.28 3.25 -7.72
C GLN A 242 11.31 2.49 -6.80
N PRO A 243 10.20 1.92 -7.34
CA PRO A 243 9.24 1.15 -6.54
C PRO A 243 9.88 0.03 -5.70
N ALA A 244 10.89 -0.66 -6.26
CA ALA A 244 11.64 -1.71 -5.57
C ALA A 244 12.40 -1.21 -4.31
N GLU A 245 12.67 0.08 -4.21
CA GLU A 245 13.42 0.67 -3.11
C GLU A 245 12.51 1.12 -1.95
N PHE A 246 11.20 1.24 -2.18
CA PHE A 246 10.26 1.88 -1.24
C PHE A 246 10.27 1.24 0.14
N VAL A 247 9.97 -0.06 0.23
CA VAL A 247 9.88 -0.76 1.52
C VAL A 247 11.25 -0.91 2.20
N THR A 248 12.33 -1.03 1.41
CA THR A 248 13.69 -1.10 1.95
C THR A 248 14.08 0.25 2.56
N TRP A 249 13.74 1.36 1.91
CA TRP A 249 13.95 2.70 2.43
C TRP A 249 13.10 2.97 3.68
N LEU A 250 11.80 2.69 3.64
CA LEU A 250 10.88 2.88 4.78
C LEU A 250 11.31 2.08 6.02
N THR A 251 11.72 0.83 5.85
CA THR A 251 12.23 0.00 6.96
C THR A 251 13.62 0.47 7.43
N GLY A 252 14.41 1.11 6.57
CA GLY A 252 15.61 1.85 6.96
C GLY A 252 15.28 3.01 7.90
N VAL A 253 14.34 3.88 7.50
CA VAL A 253 13.88 5.02 8.32
C VAL A 253 13.31 4.54 9.66
N ARG A 254 12.54 3.45 9.68
CA ARG A 254 12.03 2.84 10.92
C ARG A 254 13.16 2.53 11.91
N ARG A 255 14.24 1.92 11.45
CA ARG A 255 15.40 1.58 12.29
C ARG A 255 16.14 2.83 12.80
N GLU A 256 16.27 3.86 11.96
CA GLU A 256 16.88 5.13 12.38
C GLU A 256 16.06 5.83 13.48
N LEU A 257 14.74 5.66 13.47
CA LEU A 257 13.83 6.19 14.47
C LEU A 257 13.65 5.27 15.70
N GLY A 258 14.44 4.20 15.80
CA GLY A 258 14.50 3.33 16.99
C GLY A 258 13.46 2.21 17.04
N GLY A 259 12.84 1.87 15.91
CA GLY A 259 11.95 0.71 15.77
C GLY A 259 12.54 -0.45 14.99
#